data_AF-A0A0R2CHV0-F1
#
_entry.id   AF-A0A0R2CHV0-F1
#
_cell.length_a   1.000
_cell.length_b   1.000
_cell.length_c   1.000
_cell.angle_alpha   90.00
_cell.angle_beta   90.00
_cell.angle_gamma   90.00
#
_symmetry.space_group_name_H-M   'P 1'
#
loop_
_entity.id
_entity.type
_entity.pdbx_description
1 polymer ?
#
loop_
_entity_poly.entity_id
_entity_poly.type
_entity_poly.pdbx_seq_one_letter_code
_entity_poly.pdbx_strand_id
1 'polypeptide(L)'
;MDKNRSRLDELYNLILKKGTRQWEREQLLKSKHDIEANIDEKLVLAQLEYKFRPLAVRHNLSPDVADFYTTLIEQGKNIETFDVTRHFENDPVGIERAIFAGGCFWCMVEPFETRPGIIAVISGYTGGTTPNPTYDEVLIGSLGYVEAVEIIFDATVVTYNELCQLYWQLIDPTDEFGQFGDRGANYRAIIYVVDEKQRKIAEESKFALECSKKFASPIVVPIIDAVKFWPAENFHQQFYRKNHKQYQRLKNSRKTYLTYLKIKGWFWRKIRR
;
A
#
# COMPACT_ATOMS: atom_id res chain seq x y z
N MET A 1 -24.85 1.77 14.15
CA MET A 1 -23.47 2.28 14.01
C MET A 1 -23.12 2.93 15.33
N ASP A 2 -22.34 2.22 16.13
CA ASP A 2 -22.16 2.49 17.55
C ASP A 2 -21.34 3.76 17.78
N LYS A 3 -21.97 4.80 18.33
CA LYS A 3 -21.46 6.17 18.31
C LYS A 3 -20.78 6.60 19.62
N ASN A 4 -20.47 5.65 20.50
CA ASN A 4 -19.68 5.90 21.72
C ASN A 4 -18.80 4.67 22.01
N ARG A 5 -17.74 4.49 21.23
CA ARG A 5 -16.67 3.57 21.63
C ARG A 5 -15.91 4.26 22.78
N SER A 6 -15.79 3.61 23.93
CA SER A 6 -15.01 4.17 25.05
C SER A 6 -13.54 4.29 24.61
N ARG A 7 -12.82 5.33 25.05
CA ARG A 7 -11.36 5.42 24.81
C ARG A 7 -10.63 4.20 25.36
N LEU A 8 -11.18 3.59 26.41
CA LEU A 8 -10.68 2.35 26.98
C LEU A 8 -10.81 1.16 26.00
N ASP A 9 -11.89 1.09 25.22
CA ASP A 9 -12.06 0.07 24.19
C ASP A 9 -11.04 0.27 23.06
N GLU A 10 -10.78 1.51 22.64
CA GLU A 10 -9.77 1.81 21.63
C GLU A 10 -8.38 1.33 22.08
N LEU A 11 -7.97 1.68 23.31
CA LEU A 11 -6.73 1.20 23.91
C LEU A 11 -6.68 -0.34 23.95
N TYR A 12 -7.76 -0.98 24.38
CA TYR A 12 -7.85 -2.43 24.43
C TYR A 12 -7.68 -3.09 23.06
N ASN A 13 -8.36 -2.55 22.04
CA ASN A 13 -8.25 -3.05 20.67
C ASN A 13 -6.81 -2.92 20.17
N LEU A 14 -6.15 -1.79 20.39
CA LEU A 14 -4.74 -1.58 20.00
C LEU A 14 -3.79 -2.54 20.72
N ILE A 15 -4.02 -2.82 22.01
CA ILE A 15 -3.21 -3.78 22.76
C ILE A 15 -3.28 -5.18 22.13
N LEU A 16 -4.46 -5.60 21.70
CA LEU A 16 -4.70 -6.92 21.10
C LEU A 16 -4.24 -7.05 19.65
N LYS A 17 -4.02 -5.94 18.94
CA LYS A 17 -3.57 -5.98 17.54
C LYS A 17 -2.19 -6.64 17.45
N LYS A 18 -2.10 -7.59 16.51
CA LYS A 18 -0.86 -8.32 16.19
C LYS A 18 0.27 -7.37 15.79
N GLY A 19 -0.04 -6.34 15.00
CA GLY A 19 0.91 -5.34 14.51
C GLY A 19 1.39 -4.33 15.56
N THR A 20 0.79 -4.28 16.74
CA THR A 20 1.23 -3.36 17.79
C THR A 20 2.57 -3.83 18.37
N ARG A 21 3.57 -2.95 18.31
CA ARG A 21 4.93 -3.26 18.77
C ARG A 21 4.96 -3.36 20.29
N GLN A 22 5.90 -4.12 20.83
CA GLN A 22 5.97 -4.39 22.27
C GLN A 22 6.01 -3.10 23.11
N TRP A 23 6.90 -2.17 22.77
CA TRP A 23 7.04 -0.91 23.52
C TRP A 23 5.76 -0.05 23.46
N GLU A 24 5.08 0.00 22.30
CA GLU A 24 3.79 0.70 22.16
C GLU A 24 2.73 0.03 23.03
N ARG A 25 2.66 -1.31 23.01
CA ARG A 25 1.75 -2.11 23.84
C ARG A 25 1.95 -1.84 25.33
N GLU A 26 3.19 -1.72 25.79
CA GLU A 26 3.51 -1.36 27.18
C GLU A 26 2.97 0.02 27.56
N GLN A 27 3.10 1.02 26.68
CA GLN A 27 2.55 2.36 26.94
C GLN A 27 1.02 2.36 26.94
N LEU A 28 0.39 1.61 26.04
CA LEU A 28 -1.06 1.45 25.97
C LEU A 28 -1.61 0.74 27.22
N LEU A 29 -0.95 -0.35 27.66
CA LEU A 29 -1.33 -1.09 28.88
C LEU A 29 -1.25 -0.21 30.13
N LYS A 30 -0.16 0.56 30.27
CA LYS A 30 -0.03 1.52 31.37
C LYS A 30 -1.17 2.53 31.36
N SER A 31 -1.45 3.12 30.19
CA SER A 31 -2.51 4.11 30.03
C SER A 31 -3.90 3.53 30.32
N LYS A 32 -4.15 2.29 29.90
CA LYS A 32 -5.37 1.55 30.23
C LYS A 32 -5.53 1.39 31.75
N HIS A 33 -4.49 0.92 32.44
CA HIS A 33 -4.53 0.73 33.90
C HIS A 33 -4.72 2.07 34.64
N ASP A 34 -4.08 3.14 34.17
CA ASP A 34 -4.22 4.47 34.76
C ASP A 34 -5.68 4.97 34.66
N ILE A 35 -6.35 4.79 33.52
CA ILE A 35 -7.77 5.12 33.33
C ILE A 35 -8.67 4.23 34.22
N GLU A 36 -8.41 2.92 34.27
CA GLU A 36 -9.15 1.98 35.14
C GLU A 36 -9.00 2.31 36.63
N ALA A 37 -7.87 2.92 37.02
CA ALA A 37 -7.61 3.42 38.37
C ALA A 37 -8.27 4.79 38.65
N ASN A 38 -9.15 5.28 37.77
CA ASN A 38 -9.82 6.58 37.84
C ASN A 38 -8.86 7.79 37.78
N ILE A 39 -7.69 7.66 37.15
CA ILE A 39 -6.88 8.82 36.79
C ILE A 39 -7.58 9.55 35.64
N ASP A 40 -7.55 10.89 35.65
CA ASP A 40 -8.19 11.72 34.64
C ASP A 40 -7.77 11.31 33.21
N GLU A 41 -8.75 10.91 32.40
CA GLU A 41 -8.53 10.37 31.06
C GLU A 41 -7.76 11.34 30.17
N LYS A 42 -8.06 12.65 30.24
CA LYS A 42 -7.38 13.66 29.42
C LYS A 42 -5.91 13.76 29.78
N LEU A 43 -5.58 13.71 31.07
CA LEU A 43 -4.20 13.67 31.55
C LEU A 43 -3.46 12.43 31.04
N VAL A 44 -4.08 11.25 31.14
CA VAL A 44 -3.48 10.00 30.68
C VAL A 44 -3.21 10.03 29.17
N LEU A 45 -4.20 10.46 28.37
CA LEU A 45 -4.07 10.56 26.92
C LEU A 45 -3.03 11.61 26.49
N ALA A 46 -2.90 12.73 27.21
CA ALA A 46 -1.85 13.72 26.97
C ALA A 46 -0.45 13.16 27.24
N GLN A 47 -0.28 12.36 28.30
CA GLN A 47 0.99 11.68 28.58
C GLN A 47 1.31 10.62 27.52
N LEU A 48 0.29 9.91 27.03
CA LEU A 48 0.45 8.91 25.97
C LEU A 48 0.86 9.57 24.64
N GLU A 49 0.19 10.66 24.24
CA GLU A 49 0.57 11.47 23.08
C GLU A 49 2.03 11.92 23.19
N TYR A 50 2.42 12.49 24.34
CA TYR A 50 3.80 12.93 24.57
C TYR A 50 4.83 11.81 24.37
N LYS A 51 4.53 10.60 24.86
CA LYS A 51 5.42 9.44 24.69
C LYS A 51 5.53 8.97 23.25
N PHE A 52 4.43 9.01 22.50
CA PHE A 52 4.40 8.57 21.10
C PHE A 52 4.96 9.58 20.12
N ARG A 53 4.95 10.87 20.47
CA ARG A 53 5.41 11.97 19.60
C ARG A 53 6.79 11.74 18.95
N PRO A 54 7.84 11.27 19.66
CA PRO A 54 9.15 11.02 19.03
C PRO A 54 9.11 9.97 17.90
N LEU A 55 8.26 8.95 18.02
CA LEU A 55 8.06 7.95 16.98
C LEU A 55 7.15 8.46 15.85
N ALA A 56 6.10 9.19 16.20
CA ALA A 56 5.18 9.78 15.23
C ALA A 56 5.88 10.74 14.27
N VAL A 57 6.74 11.62 14.79
CA VAL A 57 7.52 12.59 13.98
C VAL A 57 8.46 11.89 13.00
N ARG A 58 8.86 10.64 13.29
CA ARG A 58 9.73 9.82 12.44
C ARG A 58 8.96 8.82 11.58
N HIS A 59 7.62 8.87 11.58
CA HIS A 59 6.77 7.89 10.91
C HIS A 59 7.09 6.44 11.29
N ASN A 60 7.37 6.21 12.58
CA ASN A 60 7.81 4.93 13.12
C ASN A 60 6.89 4.41 14.24
N LEU A 61 5.61 4.77 14.20
CA LEU A 61 4.58 4.06 14.96
C LEU A 61 4.07 2.89 14.13
N SER A 62 3.62 1.82 14.77
CA SER A 62 2.85 0.78 14.08
C SER A 62 1.59 1.38 13.45
N PRO A 63 1.08 0.83 12.33
CA PRO A 63 0.02 1.47 11.55
C PRO A 63 -1.25 1.82 12.36
N ASP A 64 -1.79 0.86 13.13
CA ASP A 64 -2.98 1.08 13.96
C ASP A 64 -2.71 2.13 15.08
N VAL A 65 -1.49 2.17 15.64
CA VAL A 65 -1.11 3.16 16.66
C VAL A 65 -0.88 4.55 16.04
N ALA A 66 -0.39 4.62 14.81
CA ALA A 66 -0.22 5.87 14.06
C ALA A 66 -1.57 6.54 13.76
N ASP A 67 -2.57 5.73 13.36
CA ASP A 67 -3.95 6.18 13.27
C ASP A 67 -4.42 6.67 14.65
N PHE A 68 -4.37 5.85 15.69
CA PHE A 68 -4.80 6.28 17.03
C PHE A 68 -4.15 7.59 17.50
N TYR A 69 -2.84 7.75 17.31
CA TYR A 69 -2.10 8.96 17.64
C TYR A 69 -2.66 10.20 16.92
N THR A 70 -3.09 10.04 15.66
CA THR A 70 -3.72 11.13 14.90
C THR A 70 -5.03 11.58 15.55
N THR A 71 -5.80 10.65 16.14
CA THR A 71 -7.02 11.01 16.91
C THR A 71 -6.72 11.81 18.19
N LEU A 72 -5.52 11.62 18.78
CA LEU A 72 -5.08 12.35 19.97
C LEU A 72 -4.73 13.81 19.62
N ILE A 73 -3.98 14.02 18.54
CA ILE A 73 -3.53 15.36 18.14
C ILE A 73 -4.67 16.20 17.54
N GLU A 74 -5.63 15.57 16.85
CA GLU A 74 -6.77 16.27 16.25
C GLU A 74 -7.96 16.44 17.21
N GLN A 75 -7.74 16.25 18.51
CA GLN A 75 -8.73 16.47 19.57
C GLN A 75 -10.04 15.68 19.36
N GLY A 76 -9.95 14.42 18.93
CA GLY A 76 -11.13 13.55 18.81
C GLY A 76 -11.85 13.61 17.47
N LYS A 77 -11.23 14.13 16.40
CA LYS A 77 -11.67 13.76 15.05
C LYS A 77 -11.50 12.25 14.87
N ASN A 78 -12.60 11.59 14.54
CA ASN A 78 -12.57 10.19 14.14
C ASN A 78 -11.81 10.07 12.84
N ILE A 79 -10.83 9.18 12.82
CA ILE A 79 -10.22 8.76 11.57
C ILE A 79 -11.23 7.88 10.87
N GLU A 80 -11.62 8.27 9.67
CA GLU A 80 -12.43 7.41 8.82
C GLU A 80 -11.67 6.08 8.61
N THR A 81 -12.31 5.02 9.09
CA THR A 81 -11.95 3.66 8.73
C THR A 81 -12.27 3.48 7.25
N PHE A 82 -11.26 3.15 6.46
CA PHE A 82 -11.45 2.85 5.06
C PHE A 82 -12.25 1.55 4.92
N ASP A 83 -13.35 1.62 4.16
CA ASP A 83 -14.21 0.46 3.92
C ASP A 83 -13.59 -0.45 2.86
N VAL A 84 -13.11 -1.62 3.30
CA VAL A 84 -12.56 -2.66 2.43
C VAL A 84 -13.61 -3.71 2.02
N THR A 85 -14.86 -3.60 2.48
CA THR A 85 -15.88 -4.64 2.33
C THR A 85 -16.11 -5.04 0.88
N ARG A 86 -16.08 -4.06 -0.04
CA ARG A 86 -16.22 -4.31 -1.48
C ARG A 86 -15.21 -5.33 -2.02
N HIS A 87 -14.02 -5.44 -1.42
CA HIS A 87 -12.99 -6.41 -1.82
C HIS A 87 -13.23 -7.84 -1.32
N PHE A 88 -14.22 -8.06 -0.47
CA PHE A 88 -14.61 -9.38 0.02
C PHE A 88 -15.91 -9.90 -0.61
N GLU A 89 -16.59 -9.06 -1.38
CA GLU A 89 -17.83 -9.40 -2.07
C GLU A 89 -17.57 -10.09 -3.41
N ASN A 90 -18.53 -10.89 -3.88
CA ASN A 90 -18.48 -11.50 -5.20
C ASN A 90 -18.67 -10.44 -6.28
N ASP A 91 -17.90 -10.54 -7.36
CA ASP A 91 -18.00 -9.60 -8.47
C ASP A 91 -19.13 -10.01 -9.43
N PRO A 92 -20.04 -9.07 -9.78
CA PRO A 92 -21.05 -9.33 -10.78
C PRO A 92 -20.41 -9.38 -12.20
N VAL A 93 -21.18 -9.87 -13.17
CA VAL A 93 -20.72 -9.94 -14.57
C VAL A 93 -20.30 -8.56 -15.07
N GLY A 94 -19.14 -8.50 -15.73
CA GLY A 94 -18.55 -7.26 -16.24
C GLY A 94 -17.61 -6.56 -15.26
N ILE A 95 -17.55 -7.01 -14.01
CA ILE A 95 -16.57 -6.52 -13.03
C ILE A 95 -15.41 -7.51 -12.92
N GLU A 96 -14.20 -7.00 -13.04
CA GLU A 96 -12.97 -7.78 -12.97
C GLU A 96 -12.03 -7.19 -11.89
N ARG A 97 -11.03 -8.00 -11.49
CA ARG A 97 -9.99 -7.60 -10.54
C ARG A 97 -8.61 -7.63 -11.16
N ALA A 98 -7.74 -6.70 -10.76
CA ALA A 98 -6.33 -6.67 -11.16
C ALA A 98 -5.45 -6.51 -9.91
N ILE A 99 -4.33 -7.22 -9.86
CA ILE A 99 -3.38 -7.14 -8.74
C ILE A 99 -1.99 -6.79 -9.26
N PHE A 100 -1.43 -5.68 -8.77
CA PHE A 100 -0.13 -5.18 -9.19
C PHE A 100 0.77 -4.88 -7.99
N ALA A 101 1.97 -5.48 -7.97
CA ALA A 101 3.07 -5.08 -7.10
C ALA A 101 4.05 -4.21 -7.89
N GLY A 102 4.53 -3.11 -7.28
CA GLY A 102 5.26 -2.08 -8.02
C GLY A 102 6.12 -1.17 -7.15
N GLY A 103 6.60 -1.67 -6.02
CA GLY A 103 7.24 -0.85 -4.99
C GLY A 103 6.27 -0.39 -3.93
N CYS A 104 6.55 0.76 -3.30
CA CYS A 104 5.66 1.31 -2.27
C CYS A 104 4.24 1.48 -2.80
N PHE A 105 3.28 0.77 -2.20
CA PHE A 105 1.89 0.76 -2.65
C PHE A 105 1.20 2.12 -2.55
N TRP A 106 1.72 3.06 -1.75
CA TRP A 106 1.17 4.41 -1.59
C TRP A 106 1.24 5.19 -2.89
N CYS A 107 2.27 4.92 -3.70
CA CYS A 107 2.45 5.53 -5.01
C CYS A 107 1.58 4.89 -6.10
N MET A 108 1.08 3.68 -5.86
CA MET A 108 0.35 2.88 -6.83
C MET A 108 -1.15 3.17 -6.83
N VAL A 109 -1.74 3.54 -5.69
CA VAL A 109 -3.20 3.71 -5.54
C VAL A 109 -3.76 4.86 -6.39
N GLU A 110 -3.34 6.11 -6.17
CA GLU A 110 -3.93 7.32 -6.81
C GLU A 110 -3.99 7.22 -8.35
N PRO A 111 -2.93 6.77 -9.06
CA PRO A 111 -2.98 6.65 -10.52
C PRO A 111 -4.09 5.74 -11.06
N PHE A 112 -4.46 4.69 -10.32
CA PHE A 112 -5.58 3.82 -10.67
C PHE A 112 -6.90 4.40 -10.17
N GLU A 113 -7.01 4.72 -8.88
CA GLU A 113 -8.28 5.12 -8.23
C GLU A 113 -8.95 6.33 -8.91
N THR A 114 -8.19 7.19 -9.56
CA THR A 114 -8.70 8.38 -10.26
C THR A 114 -9.17 8.13 -11.70
N ARG A 115 -9.08 6.89 -12.21
CA ARG A 115 -9.48 6.57 -13.59
C ARG A 115 -10.97 6.25 -13.72
N PRO A 116 -11.61 6.67 -14.83
CA PRO A 116 -12.95 6.20 -15.18
C PRO A 116 -13.01 4.67 -15.25
N GLY A 117 -14.10 4.09 -14.74
CA GLY A 117 -14.30 2.64 -14.71
C GLY A 117 -13.67 1.93 -13.50
N ILE A 118 -12.87 2.61 -12.68
CA ILE A 118 -12.37 2.03 -11.43
C ILE A 118 -13.42 2.17 -10.34
N ILE A 119 -13.70 1.06 -9.65
CA ILE A 119 -14.72 0.96 -8.61
C ILE A 119 -14.08 1.11 -7.23
N ALA A 120 -12.99 0.36 -6.98
CA ALA A 120 -12.28 0.39 -5.70
C ALA A 120 -10.81 0.01 -5.89
N VAL A 121 -9.94 0.58 -5.06
CA VAL A 121 -8.51 0.25 -5.01
C VAL A 121 -8.06 0.19 -3.56
N ILE A 122 -7.39 -0.91 -3.17
CA ILE A 122 -6.80 -1.04 -1.83
C ILE A 122 -5.32 -1.38 -1.90
N SER A 123 -4.58 -0.92 -0.89
CA SER A 123 -3.22 -1.36 -0.60
C SER A 123 -3.24 -2.65 0.21
N GLY A 124 -2.26 -3.53 -0.02
CA GLY A 124 -2.16 -4.78 0.69
C GLY A 124 -0.91 -5.59 0.37
N TYR A 125 -0.94 -6.84 0.81
CA TYR A 125 0.18 -7.77 0.76
C TYR A 125 -0.23 -9.05 0.05
N THR A 126 0.62 -9.55 -0.84
CA THR A 126 0.41 -10.83 -1.52
C THR A 126 1.74 -11.55 -1.78
N GLY A 127 1.70 -12.80 -2.24
CA GLY A 127 2.89 -13.60 -2.56
C GLY A 127 3.54 -14.35 -1.40
N GLY A 128 3.20 -14.01 -0.14
CA GLY A 128 3.81 -14.63 1.03
C GLY A 128 3.18 -15.95 1.47
N THR A 129 3.80 -16.59 2.46
CA THR A 129 3.50 -17.97 2.88
C THR A 129 2.72 -18.10 4.19
N THR A 130 2.62 -17.05 4.99
CA THR A 130 1.96 -17.07 6.31
C THR A 130 0.63 -16.32 6.29
N PRO A 131 -0.43 -16.76 6.96
CA PRO A 131 -1.70 -16.03 6.94
C PRO A 131 -1.63 -14.71 7.74
N ASN A 132 -2.40 -13.71 7.30
CA ASN A 132 -2.62 -12.43 7.98
C ASN A 132 -1.31 -11.71 8.40
N PRO A 133 -0.49 -11.29 7.41
CA PRO A 133 0.75 -10.57 7.69
C PRO A 133 0.47 -9.16 8.21
N THR A 134 1.38 -8.67 9.05
CA THR A 134 1.45 -7.27 9.49
C THR A 134 2.48 -6.51 8.65
N TYR A 135 2.39 -5.18 8.60
CA TYR A 135 3.37 -4.36 7.90
C TYR A 135 4.83 -4.69 8.29
N ASP A 136 5.10 -4.86 9.58
CA ASP A 136 6.45 -5.18 10.09
C ASP A 136 6.95 -6.56 9.60
N GLU A 137 6.06 -7.56 9.56
CA GLU A 137 6.39 -8.89 9.04
C GLU A 137 6.71 -8.87 7.55
N VAL A 138 6.03 -8.00 6.78
CA VAL A 138 6.30 -7.80 5.36
C VAL A 138 7.61 -7.05 5.15
N LEU A 139 7.87 -6.02 5.95
CA LEU A 139 9.08 -5.20 5.85
C LEU A 139 10.36 -5.99 6.12
N ILE A 140 10.31 -7.03 6.97
CA ILE A 140 11.43 -7.96 7.18
C ILE A 140 11.81 -8.70 5.89
N GLY A 141 10.84 -8.95 4.99
CA GLY A 141 11.07 -9.51 3.66
C GLY A 141 11.35 -11.02 3.59
N SER A 142 11.41 -11.73 4.73
CA SER A 142 11.71 -13.17 4.77
C SER A 142 10.51 -14.07 4.45
N LEU A 143 9.29 -13.54 4.50
CA LEU A 143 8.05 -14.31 4.34
C LEU A 143 7.53 -14.34 2.89
N GLY A 144 8.24 -13.72 1.95
CA GLY A 144 7.89 -13.70 0.52
C GLY A 144 6.79 -12.71 0.15
N TYR A 145 6.27 -11.94 1.10
CA TYR A 145 5.27 -10.91 0.84
C TYR A 145 5.84 -9.74 0.04
N VAL A 146 5.01 -9.21 -0.87
CA VAL A 146 5.24 -7.94 -1.58
C VAL A 146 4.11 -6.96 -1.29
N GLU A 147 4.43 -5.67 -1.30
CA GLU A 147 3.44 -4.61 -1.34
C GLU A 147 2.77 -4.57 -2.72
N ALA A 148 1.44 -4.62 -2.72
CA ALA A 148 0.63 -4.63 -3.91
C ALA A 148 -0.64 -3.77 -3.74
N VAL A 149 -1.28 -3.50 -4.88
CA VAL A 149 -2.64 -2.96 -4.92
C VAL A 149 -3.58 -3.97 -5.57
N GLU A 150 -4.77 -4.11 -5.01
CA GLU A 150 -5.89 -4.80 -5.65
C GLU A 150 -6.87 -3.75 -6.17
N ILE A 151 -7.25 -3.89 -7.45
CA ILE A 151 -8.10 -2.95 -8.17
C ILE A 151 -9.34 -3.71 -8.63
N ILE A 152 -10.51 -3.16 -8.34
CA ILE A 152 -11.80 -3.62 -8.85
C ILE A 152 -12.25 -2.63 -9.92
N PHE A 153 -12.56 -3.12 -11.12
CA PHE A 153 -12.88 -2.27 -12.26
C PHE A 153 -14.01 -2.84 -13.12
N ASP A 154 -14.74 -1.94 -13.76
CA ASP A 154 -15.74 -2.26 -14.78
C ASP A 154 -15.04 -2.47 -16.13
N ALA A 155 -15.00 -3.74 -16.56
CA ALA A 155 -14.34 -4.18 -17.79
C ALA A 155 -15.06 -3.67 -19.06
N THR A 156 -16.27 -3.12 -18.93
CA THR A 156 -16.98 -2.45 -20.04
C THR A 156 -16.54 -1.00 -20.25
N VAL A 157 -15.89 -0.40 -19.25
CA VAL A 157 -15.43 1.01 -19.26
C VAL A 157 -13.91 1.10 -19.40
N VAL A 158 -13.16 0.25 -18.69
CA VAL A 158 -11.69 0.21 -18.74
C VAL A 158 -11.21 -1.22 -18.88
N THR A 159 -10.27 -1.44 -19.79
CA THR A 159 -9.75 -2.79 -20.08
C THR A 159 -8.55 -3.13 -19.20
N TYR A 160 -8.35 -4.42 -18.94
CA TYR A 160 -7.15 -4.91 -18.25
C TYR A 160 -5.84 -4.47 -18.93
N ASN A 161 -5.81 -4.42 -20.28
CA ASN A 161 -4.65 -3.94 -21.02
C ASN A 161 -4.33 -2.46 -20.72
N GLU A 162 -5.34 -1.60 -20.57
CA GLU A 162 -5.14 -0.20 -20.18
C GLU A 162 -4.59 -0.07 -18.76
N LEU A 163 -4.94 -1.00 -17.87
CA LEU A 163 -4.36 -1.08 -16.52
C LEU A 163 -2.90 -1.54 -16.59
N CYS A 164 -2.57 -2.55 -17.40
CA CYS A 164 -1.17 -2.94 -17.65
C CYS A 164 -0.35 -1.78 -18.24
N GLN A 165 -0.90 -1.06 -19.22
CA GLN A 165 -0.24 0.10 -19.82
C GLN A 165 0.01 1.24 -18.83
N LEU A 166 -0.91 1.44 -17.86
CA LEU A 166 -0.68 2.37 -16.76
C LEU A 166 0.40 1.84 -15.82
N TYR A 167 0.31 0.58 -15.42
CA TYR A 167 1.27 -0.07 -14.54
C TYR A 167 2.71 0.14 -15.03
N TRP A 168 3.00 -0.10 -16.31
CA TRP A 168 4.32 0.11 -16.92
C TRP A 168 4.82 1.57 -16.87
N GLN A 169 3.94 2.55 -16.63
CA GLN A 169 4.31 3.96 -16.47
C GLN A 169 4.60 4.34 -15.02
N LEU A 170 4.25 3.49 -14.06
CA LEU A 170 4.39 3.75 -12.62
C LEU A 170 5.63 3.11 -12.02
N ILE A 171 6.22 2.12 -12.68
CA ILE A 171 7.31 1.29 -12.16
C ILE A 171 8.54 1.37 -13.07
N ASP A 172 9.71 1.02 -12.53
CA ASP A 172 10.88 0.64 -13.31
C ASP A 172 10.80 -0.85 -13.66
N PRO A 173 10.49 -1.20 -14.92
CA PRO A 173 10.29 -2.59 -15.32
C PRO A 173 11.60 -3.37 -15.49
N THR A 174 12.74 -2.72 -15.27
CA THR A 174 14.08 -3.29 -15.44
C THR A 174 14.79 -3.60 -14.12
N ASP A 175 14.12 -3.33 -13.00
CA ASP A 175 14.68 -3.44 -11.65
C ASP A 175 14.05 -4.62 -10.88
N GLU A 176 14.86 -5.64 -10.59
CA GLU A 176 14.45 -6.85 -9.87
C GLU A 176 14.67 -6.78 -8.34
N PHE A 177 15.31 -5.72 -7.84
CA PHE A 177 15.76 -5.61 -6.45
C PHE A 177 14.97 -4.58 -5.62
N GLY A 178 13.92 -4.02 -6.20
CA GLY A 178 13.08 -2.99 -5.58
C GLY A 178 12.70 -1.93 -6.60
N GLN A 179 12.15 -0.83 -6.13
CA GLN A 179 11.63 0.25 -6.97
C GLN A 179 12.02 1.59 -6.36
N PHE A 180 12.66 2.45 -7.16
CA PHE A 180 13.06 3.80 -6.73
C PHE A 180 13.94 3.79 -5.46
N GLY A 181 13.51 4.45 -4.39
CA GLY A 181 14.19 4.42 -3.09
C GLY A 181 13.89 3.17 -2.25
N ASP A 182 12.87 2.41 -2.61
CA ASP A 182 12.38 1.27 -1.85
C ASP A 182 13.08 0.00 -2.34
N ARG A 183 13.85 -0.64 -1.46
CA ARG A 183 14.75 -1.74 -1.79
C ARG A 183 14.40 -2.97 -0.96
N GLY A 184 14.47 -4.14 -1.58
CA GLY A 184 14.09 -5.40 -0.94
C GLY A 184 13.08 -6.20 -1.77
N ALA A 185 12.96 -7.49 -1.45
CA ALA A 185 12.07 -8.40 -2.16
C ALA A 185 10.60 -7.97 -2.07
N ASN A 186 10.21 -7.35 -0.94
CA ASN A 186 8.87 -6.84 -0.68
C ASN A 186 8.45 -5.64 -1.56
N TYR A 187 9.41 -5.01 -2.26
CA TYR A 187 9.16 -3.88 -3.15
C TYR A 187 9.33 -4.23 -4.64
N ARG A 188 9.37 -5.53 -4.97
CA ARG A 188 9.53 -5.96 -6.37
C ARG A 188 8.30 -5.65 -7.22
N ALA A 189 8.57 -5.36 -8.49
CA ALA A 189 7.52 -5.23 -9.49
C ALA A 189 7.06 -6.63 -9.95
N ILE A 190 5.77 -6.93 -9.78
CA ILE A 190 5.14 -8.21 -10.17
C ILE A 190 3.72 -7.93 -10.66
N ILE A 191 3.28 -8.62 -11.71
CA ILE A 191 1.87 -8.67 -12.13
C ILE A 191 1.29 -10.01 -11.67
N TYR A 192 0.20 -9.94 -10.89
CA TYR A 192 -0.54 -11.11 -10.44
C TYR A 192 -1.82 -11.22 -11.28
N VAL A 193 -1.96 -12.32 -12.03
CA VAL A 193 -3.08 -12.55 -12.95
C VAL A 193 -4.09 -13.50 -12.34
N VAL A 194 -5.38 -13.19 -12.46
CA VAL A 194 -6.45 -14.01 -11.86
C VAL A 194 -6.92 -15.14 -12.78
N ASP A 195 -6.64 -15.05 -14.08
CA ASP A 195 -7.00 -16.04 -15.09
C ASP A 195 -6.06 -16.01 -16.31
N GLU A 196 -6.28 -16.94 -17.23
CA GLU A 196 -5.49 -17.09 -18.46
C GLU A 196 -5.68 -15.92 -19.44
N LYS A 197 -6.86 -15.28 -19.43
CA LYS A 197 -7.13 -14.10 -20.27
C LYS A 197 -6.22 -12.95 -19.85
N GLN A 198 -6.13 -12.68 -18.55
CA GLN A 198 -5.22 -11.68 -18.00
C GLN A 198 -3.76 -12.04 -18.20
N ARG A 199 -3.38 -13.31 -18.07
CA ARG A 199 -2.03 -13.81 -18.38
C ARG A 199 -1.61 -13.40 -19.79
N LYS A 200 -2.41 -13.77 -20.78
CA LYS A 200 -2.14 -13.47 -22.19
C LYS A 200 -2.03 -11.96 -22.42
N ILE A 201 -2.96 -11.16 -21.90
CA ILE A 201 -2.93 -9.70 -22.06
C ILE A 201 -1.68 -9.08 -21.39
N ALA A 202 -1.33 -9.53 -20.18
CA ALA A 202 -0.16 -9.05 -19.47
C ALA A 202 1.14 -9.36 -20.23
N GLU A 203 1.27 -10.58 -20.75
CA GLU A 203 2.42 -11.04 -21.53
C GLU A 203 2.53 -10.29 -22.87
N GLU A 204 1.42 -10.10 -23.58
CA GLU A 204 1.38 -9.26 -24.80
C GLU A 204 1.77 -7.81 -24.50
N SER A 205 1.30 -7.25 -23.37
CA SER A 205 1.66 -5.89 -22.96
C SER A 205 3.15 -5.75 -22.62
N LYS A 206 3.73 -6.78 -21.98
CA LYS A 206 5.16 -6.85 -21.66
C LYS A 206 5.99 -6.95 -22.94
N PHE A 207 5.60 -7.82 -23.85
CA PHE A 207 6.25 -7.97 -25.15
C PHE A 207 6.20 -6.67 -25.96
N ALA A 208 5.06 -6.00 -26.00
CA ALA A 208 4.93 -4.69 -26.65
C ALA A 208 5.87 -3.63 -26.03
N LEU A 209 6.04 -3.67 -24.71
CA LEU A 209 6.97 -2.79 -24.01
C LEU A 209 8.43 -3.08 -24.39
N GLU A 210 8.83 -4.36 -24.45
CA GLU A 210 10.14 -4.79 -24.90
C GLU A 210 10.42 -4.34 -26.34
N CYS A 211 9.48 -4.60 -27.27
CA CYS A 211 9.57 -4.18 -28.66
C CYS A 211 9.67 -2.65 -28.83
N SER A 212 9.08 -1.88 -27.92
CA SER A 212 9.15 -0.41 -27.97
C SER A 212 10.57 0.14 -27.78
N LYS A 213 11.49 -0.66 -27.21
CA LYS A 213 12.88 -0.27 -26.89
C LYS A 213 12.96 1.03 -26.10
N LYS A 214 11.95 1.32 -25.27
CA LYS A 214 11.92 2.49 -24.37
C LYS A 214 12.96 2.37 -23.26
N PHE A 215 13.25 1.14 -22.83
CA PHE A 215 14.24 0.84 -21.81
C PHE A 215 15.49 0.22 -22.44
N ALA A 216 16.66 0.54 -21.90
CA ALA A 216 17.94 0.00 -22.37
C ALA A 216 18.19 -1.42 -21.86
N SER A 217 17.63 -1.76 -20.70
CA SER A 217 17.73 -3.07 -20.06
C SER A 217 16.48 -3.93 -20.35
N PRO A 218 16.58 -5.27 -20.22
CA PRO A 218 15.45 -6.19 -20.36
C PRO A 218 14.33 -5.91 -19.35
N ILE A 219 13.10 -6.29 -19.71
CA ILE A 219 11.94 -6.18 -18.82
C ILE A 219 11.85 -7.43 -17.95
N VAL A 220 12.10 -7.27 -16.64
CA VAL A 220 12.26 -8.39 -15.70
C VAL A 220 11.02 -8.65 -14.85
N VAL A 221 9.94 -7.89 -15.03
CA VAL A 221 8.71 -8.04 -14.25
C VAL A 221 8.10 -9.44 -14.46
N PRO A 222 7.92 -10.24 -13.38
CA PRO A 222 7.25 -11.53 -13.44
C PRO A 222 5.74 -11.36 -13.64
N ILE A 223 5.13 -12.32 -14.35
CA ILE A 223 3.68 -12.45 -14.53
C ILE A 223 3.29 -13.81 -13.96
N ILE A 224 2.69 -13.84 -12.78
CA ILE A 224 2.43 -15.06 -12.00
C ILE A 224 0.97 -15.12 -11.56
N ASP A 225 0.49 -16.32 -11.22
CA ASP A 225 -0.90 -16.48 -10.77
C ASP A 225 -1.14 -15.71 -9.46
N ALA A 226 -2.31 -15.08 -9.39
CA ALA A 226 -2.77 -14.42 -8.18
C ALA A 226 -2.90 -15.43 -7.04
N VAL A 227 -2.31 -15.09 -5.90
CA VAL A 227 -2.51 -15.78 -4.64
C VAL A 227 -3.30 -14.88 -3.70
N LYS A 228 -3.57 -15.38 -2.48
CA LYS A 228 -4.35 -14.65 -1.49
C LYS A 228 -3.79 -13.24 -1.24
N PHE A 229 -4.65 -12.24 -1.43
CA PHE A 229 -4.39 -10.84 -1.10
C PHE A 229 -4.85 -10.55 0.33
N TRP A 230 -4.01 -9.85 1.09
CA TRP A 230 -4.30 -9.41 2.45
C TRP A 230 -4.34 -7.88 2.47
N PRO A 231 -5.48 -7.24 2.80
CA PRO A 231 -5.53 -5.79 2.92
C PRO A 231 -4.55 -5.28 3.98
N ALA A 232 -3.84 -4.20 3.66
CA ALA A 232 -3.00 -3.50 4.62
C ALA A 232 -3.87 -2.72 5.63
N GLU A 233 -3.26 -2.34 6.75
CA GLU A 233 -3.90 -1.58 7.81
C GLU A 233 -4.46 -0.24 7.29
N ASN A 234 -5.49 0.29 7.98
CA ASN A 234 -6.20 1.50 7.56
C ASN A 234 -5.29 2.70 7.28
N PHE A 235 -4.23 2.84 8.08
CA PHE A 235 -3.20 3.87 7.90
C PHE A 235 -2.63 3.93 6.48
N HIS A 236 -2.47 2.77 5.82
CA HIS A 236 -1.93 2.69 4.46
C HIS A 236 -2.97 2.97 3.38
N GLN A 237 -4.27 2.81 3.69
CA GLN A 237 -5.34 3.02 2.73
C GLN A 237 -5.54 4.51 2.42
N GLN A 238 -5.71 4.83 1.14
CA GLN A 238 -5.85 6.21 0.63
C GLN A 238 -4.76 7.16 1.17
N PHE A 239 -3.53 6.67 1.32
CA PHE A 239 -2.43 7.45 1.88
C PHE A 239 -2.21 8.80 1.18
N TYR A 240 -2.44 8.88 -0.12
CA TYR A 240 -2.32 10.14 -0.87
C TYR A 240 -3.32 11.23 -0.43
N ARG A 241 -4.48 10.85 0.11
CA ARG A 241 -5.47 11.76 0.69
C ARG A 241 -5.10 12.13 2.13
N LYS A 242 -4.78 11.12 2.95
CA LYS A 242 -4.47 11.28 4.38
C LYS A 242 -3.16 12.04 4.61
N ASN A 243 -2.13 11.76 3.82
CA ASN A 243 -0.76 12.25 3.98
C ASN A 243 -0.24 12.97 2.72
N HIS A 244 -1.00 13.95 2.23
CA HIS A 244 -0.75 14.63 0.95
C HIS A 244 0.69 15.14 0.77
N LYS A 245 1.29 15.79 1.79
CA LYS A 245 2.66 16.33 1.69
C LYS A 245 3.70 15.23 1.47
N GLN A 246 3.61 14.14 2.23
CA GLN A 246 4.54 13.00 2.11
C GLN A 246 4.34 12.29 0.78
N TYR A 247 3.08 12.07 0.40
CA TYR A 247 2.73 11.49 -0.90
C TYR A 247 3.32 12.28 -2.08
N GLN A 248 3.17 13.61 -2.10
CA GLN A 248 3.70 14.43 -3.20
C GLN A 248 5.23 14.33 -3.30
N ARG A 249 5.95 14.21 -2.18
CA ARG A 249 7.41 13.98 -2.19
C ARG A 249 7.76 12.65 -2.85
N LEU A 250 7.09 11.56 -2.46
CA LEU A 250 7.29 10.23 -3.04
C LEU A 250 6.97 10.23 -4.55
N LYS A 251 5.82 10.80 -4.93
CA LYS A 251 5.37 10.93 -6.33
C LYS A 251 6.38 11.69 -7.19
N ASN A 252 6.91 12.82 -6.69
CA ASN A 252 7.89 13.62 -7.40
C ASN A 252 9.24 12.90 -7.56
N SER A 253 9.69 12.21 -6.51
CA SER A 253 10.91 11.40 -6.56
C SER A 253 10.80 10.32 -7.64
N ARG A 254 9.71 9.54 -7.61
CA ARG A 254 9.38 8.54 -8.63
C ARG A 254 9.37 9.14 -10.05
N LYS A 255 8.64 10.23 -10.25
CA LYS A 255 8.51 10.88 -11.56
C LYS A 255 9.87 11.31 -12.12
N THR A 256 10.72 11.87 -11.26
CA THR A 256 12.07 12.31 -11.62
C THR A 256 12.92 11.12 -12.08
N TYR A 257 12.91 10.03 -11.32
CA TYR A 257 13.64 8.82 -11.63
C TYR A 257 13.19 8.17 -12.96
N LEU A 258 11.88 8.01 -13.16
CA LEU A 258 11.34 7.44 -14.41
C LEU A 258 11.65 8.32 -15.63
N THR A 259 11.66 9.64 -15.46
CA THR A 259 12.04 10.57 -16.53
C THR A 259 13.52 10.38 -16.91
N TYR A 260 14.39 10.25 -15.92
CA TYR A 260 15.81 9.93 -16.14
C TYR A 260 16.00 8.63 -16.92
N LEU A 261 15.30 7.54 -16.55
CA LEU A 261 15.39 6.26 -17.26
C LEU A 261 14.95 6.37 -18.72
N LYS A 262 13.87 7.08 -18.99
CA LYS A 262 13.37 7.31 -20.36
C LYS A 262 14.37 8.11 -21.20
N ILE A 263 14.99 9.15 -20.63
CA ILE A 263 16.03 9.93 -21.30
C ILE A 263 17.26 9.04 -21.59
N LYS A 264 17.68 8.24 -20.63
CA LYS A 264 18.79 7.28 -20.79
C LYS A 264 18.51 6.28 -21.91
N GLY A 265 17.31 5.70 -21.94
CA GLY A 265 16.88 4.77 -23.00
C GLY A 265 16.82 5.43 -24.37
N TRP A 266 16.30 6.66 -24.45
CA TRP A 266 16.29 7.44 -25.69
C TRP A 266 17.70 7.71 -26.22
N PHE A 267 18.62 8.12 -25.35
CA PHE A 267 20.02 8.38 -25.72
C PHE A 267 20.73 7.11 -26.21
N TRP A 268 20.52 5.99 -25.52
CA TRP A 268 21.04 4.68 -25.92
C TRP A 268 20.57 4.25 -27.31
N ARG A 269 19.30 4.47 -27.66
CA ARG A 269 18.81 4.20 -29.03
C ARG A 269 19.48 5.07 -30.09
N LYS A 270 19.83 6.32 -29.76
CA LYS A 270 20.46 7.25 -30.71
C LYS A 270 21.90 6.87 -31.02
N ILE A 271 22.62 6.30 -30.05
CA ILE A 271 24.01 5.85 -30.22
C ILE A 271 24.11 4.52 -30.97
N ARG A 272 23.11 3.63 -30.83
CA ARG A 272 23.08 2.30 -31.49
C ARG A 272 22.46 2.29 -32.89
N ARG A 273 22.05 3.44 -33.42
CA ARG A 273 21.61 3.63 -34.80
C ARG A 273 22.77 4.21 -35.61
#